data_AF-A0A392VV63-F1
#
_entry.id   AF-A0A392VV63-F1
#
_cell.length_a   1.000
_cell.length_b   1.000
_cell.length_c   1.000
_cell.angle_alpha   90.00
_cell.angle_beta   90.00
_cell.angle_gamma   90.00
#
_symmetry.space_group_name_H-M   'P 1'
#
loop_
_entity.id
_entity.type
_entity.pdbx_description
1 polymer ?
#
loop_
_entity_poly.entity_id
_entity_poly.type
_entity_poly.pdbx_seq_one_letter_code
_entity_poly.pdbx_strand_id
1 'polypeptide(L)' 'GSVGIAGAAVQWLRDGLGLISNAAELEAMALAVESNGGVYFVPAFNGLFAPWWRDDARGVFIGFTGHTN' A
#
# COMPACT_ATOMS: atom_id res chain seq x y z
N GLY A 1 7.14 -17.38 -5.48
CA GLY A 1 6.57 -16.36 -6.38
C GLY A 1 7.21 -15.03 -6.05
N SER A 2 7.56 -14.23 -7.04
CA SER A 2 8.09 -12.89 -6.81
C SER A 2 6.94 -11.93 -6.49
N VAL A 3 7.13 -11.08 -5.48
CA VAL A 3 6.26 -9.93 -5.20
C VAL A 3 6.96 -8.71 -5.76
N GLY A 4 6.48 -8.21 -6.90
CA GLY A 4 7.16 -7.13 -7.63
C GLY A 4 7.09 -5.75 -6.98
N ILE A 5 6.17 -5.53 -6.03
CA ILE A 5 5.80 -4.17 -5.57
C ILE A 5 5.74 -4.11 -4.03
N ALA A 6 6.82 -4.51 -3.36
CA ALA A 6 6.98 -4.28 -1.92
C ALA A 6 7.65 -2.92 -1.66
N GLY A 7 8.96 -2.79 -1.96
CA GLY A 7 9.68 -1.52 -1.77
C GLY A 7 9.18 -0.39 -2.67
N ALA A 8 8.73 -0.70 -3.89
CA ALA A 8 8.18 0.28 -4.82
C ALA A 8 6.85 0.88 -4.30
N ALA A 9 6.06 0.16 -3.51
CA ALA A 9 4.86 0.71 -2.88
C ALA A 9 5.21 1.80 -1.86
N VAL A 10 6.22 1.55 -1.01
CA VAL A 10 6.70 2.52 -0.02
C VAL A 10 7.27 3.76 -0.71
N GLN A 11 8.06 3.58 -1.78
CA GLN A 11 8.58 4.70 -2.57
C GLN A 11 7.46 5.52 -3.21
N TRP A 12 6.42 4.86 -3.74
CA TRP A 12 5.29 5.57 -4.33
C TRP A 12 4.47 6.36 -3.30
N LEU A 13 4.30 5.84 -2.08
CA LEU A 13 3.65 6.59 -0.99
C LEU A 13 4.41 7.88 -0.64
N ARG A 14 5.75 7.84 -0.70
CA ARG A 14 6.63 8.99 -0.48
C ARG A 14 6.62 9.97 -1.65
N ASP A 15 7.04 9.50 -2.82
CA ASP A 15 7.34 10.36 -3.97
C ASP A 15 6.10 10.68 -4.82
N GLY A 16 5.13 9.76 -4.86
CA GLY A 16 3.91 9.90 -5.66
C GLY A 16 2.80 10.60 -4.90
N LEU A 17 2.48 10.12 -3.69
CA LEU A 17 1.36 10.62 -2.89
C LEU A 17 1.77 11.65 -1.83
N GLY A 18 3.06 11.71 -1.47
CA GLY A 18 3.56 12.66 -0.46
C GLY A 18 3.06 12.37 0.96
N LEU A 19 2.63 11.14 1.25
CA LEU A 19 2.06 10.78 2.56
C LEU A 19 3.12 10.60 3.66
N ILE A 20 4.34 10.27 3.26
CA ILE A 20 5.47 10.07 4.16
C ILE A 20 6.68 10.80 3.57
N SER A 21 7.60 11.27 4.40
CA SER A 21 8.85 11.90 3.95
C SER A 21 9.98 10.88 3.80
N ASN A 22 9.94 9.80 4.59
CA ASN A 22 10.90 8.71 4.53
C ASN A 22 10.26 7.37 4.93
N ALA A 23 10.95 6.26 4.64
CA ALA A 23 10.41 4.93 4.89
C ALA A 23 10.28 4.58 6.39
N ALA A 24 11.05 5.22 7.28
CA ALA A 24 11.02 4.94 8.71
C ALA A 24 9.74 5.50 9.37
N GLU A 25 9.19 6.60 8.84
CA GLU A 25 7.89 7.13 9.28
C GLU A 25 6.76 6.11 9.11
N LEU A 26 6.80 5.31 8.05
CA LEU A 26 5.77 4.29 7.79
C LEU A 26 5.70 3.25 8.92
N GLU A 27 6.86 2.78 9.41
CA GLU A 27 6.92 1.83 10.52
C GLU A 27 6.41 2.46 11.82
N ALA A 28 6.84 3.68 12.12
CA ALA A 28 6.40 4.40 13.31
C ALA A 28 4.88 4.63 13.31
N MET A 29 4.30 5.01 12.17
CA MET A 29 2.85 5.20 12.01
C MET A 29 2.10 3.86 12.10
N ALA A 30 2.62 2.80 11.49
CA ALA A 30 2.01 1.47 11.55
C ALA A 30 2.00 0.90 12.97
N LEU A 31 3.02 1.18 13.77
CA LEU A 31 3.10 0.76 15.18
C LEU A 31 2.27 1.62 16.12
N ALA A 32 1.88 2.83 15.71
CA ALA A 32 1.05 3.72 16.51
C ALA A 32 -0.43 3.30 16.53
N VAL A 33 -0.86 2.43 15.61
CA VAL A 33 -2.22 1.89 15.53
C VAL A 33 -2.23 0.39 15.85
N GLU A 34 -3.27 -0.07 16.52
CA GLU A 34 -3.41 -1.49 16.89
C GLU A 34 -3.77 -2.38 15.69
N SER A 35 -4.34 -1.80 14.64
CA SER A 35 -4.84 -2.51 13.46
C SER A 35 -4.92 -1.59 12.24
N ASN A 36 -5.00 -2.17 11.03
CA ASN A 36 -5.25 -1.43 9.79
C ASN A 36 -6.68 -0.84 9.69
N GLY A 37 -7.54 -1.07 10.69
CA GLY A 37 -8.89 -0.51 10.74
C GLY A 37 -9.81 -1.00 9.62
N GLY A 38 -9.50 -2.14 9.00
CA GLY A 38 -10.21 -2.67 7.83
C GLY A 38 -9.76 -2.06 6.51
N VAL A 39 -8.76 -1.19 6.52
CA VAL A 39 -8.18 -0.59 5.31
C VAL A 39 -7.20 -1.56 4.66
N TYR A 40 -7.36 -1.77 3.35
CA TYR A 40 -6.44 -2.56 2.55
C TYR A 40 -5.93 -1.75 1.37
N PHE A 41 -4.62 -1.83 1.17
CA PHE A 41 -3.95 -1.28 0.01
C PHE A 41 -3.40 -2.41 -0.86
N VAL A 42 -3.85 -2.49 -2.11
CA VAL A 42 -3.36 -3.44 -3.10
C VAL A 42 -2.53 -2.67 -4.13
N PRO A 43 -1.19 -2.70 -4.08
CA PRO A 43 -0.33 -1.91 -4.96
C PRO A 43 -0.10 -2.60 -6.31
N ALA A 44 -1.17 -2.87 -7.07
CA ALA A 44 -1.10 -3.52 -8.38
C ALA A 44 -0.75 -2.54 -9.51
N PHE A 45 0.31 -1.73 -9.37
CA PHE A 45 0.65 -0.69 -10.36
C PHE A 45 0.98 -1.23 -11.74
N ASN A 46 1.61 -2.40 -11.79
CA ASN A 46 1.98 -3.10 -13.03
C ASN A 46 1.15 -4.40 -13.21
N GLY A 47 -0.08 -4.41 -12.69
CA GLY A 47 -0.89 -5.61 -12.63
C GLY A 47 -0.59 -6.50 -11.42
N LEU A 48 -1.32 -7.62 -11.33
CA LEU A 48 -1.12 -8.67 -10.34
C LEU A 48 -0.37 -9.84 -10.98
N PHE A 49 0.71 -10.26 -10.33
CA PHE A 49 1.42 -11.48 -10.70
C PHE A 49 0.73 -12.70 -10.07
N ALA A 50 1.49 -13.76 -9.79
CA ALA A 50 0.97 -14.97 -9.16
C ALA A 50 0.18 -14.67 -7.86
N PRO A 51 -0.92 -15.40 -7.58
CA PRO A 51 -1.53 -16.45 -8.39
C PRO A 51 -2.52 -15.95 -9.46
N TRP A 52 -2.79 -14.63 -9.52
CA TRP A 52 -3.91 -14.07 -10.28
C TRP A 52 -3.61 -13.73 -11.73
N TRP A 53 -2.34 -13.41 -12.05
CA TRP A 53 -1.86 -13.14 -13.42
C TRP A 53 -2.77 -12.18 -14.21
N ARG A 54 -3.06 -11.03 -13.61
CA ARG A 54 -4.01 -10.05 -14.15
C ARG A 54 -3.30 -8.71 -14.41
N ASP A 55 -2.94 -8.47 -15.66
CA ASP A 55 -2.18 -7.30 -16.14
C ASP A 55 -2.99 -6.00 -16.16
N ASP A 56 -4.31 -6.10 -16.31
CA ASP A 56 -5.23 -4.96 -16.24
C ASP A 56 -5.48 -4.45 -14.81
N ALA A 57 -5.01 -5.17 -13.78
CA ALA A 57 -5.19 -4.74 -12.39
C ALA A 57 -4.47 -3.41 -12.14
N ARG A 58 -5.06 -2.58 -11.29
CA ARG A 58 -4.53 -1.28 -10.87
C ARG A 58 -4.52 -1.17 -9.36
N GLY A 59 -3.72 -0.23 -8.85
CA GLY A 59 -3.63 0.05 -7.42
C GLY A 59 -4.97 0.46 -6.83
N VAL A 60 -5.35 -0.08 -5.67
CA VAL A 60 -6.59 0.30 -4.98
C VAL A 60 -6.38 0.43 -3.48
N PHE A 61 -6.99 1.46 -2.89
CA PHE A 61 -7.22 1.56 -1.46
C PHE A 61 -8.71 1.34 -1.19
N ILE A 62 -9.03 0.46 -0.26
CA ILE A 62 -10.41 0.12 0.12
C ILE A 62 -10.54 0.04 1.64
N GLY A 63 -11.78 0.11 2.12
CA GLY A 63 -12.07 -0.07 3.55
C GLY A 63 -11.99 1.21 4.39
N PHE A 64 -11.94 2.39 3.76
CA PHE A 64 -12.06 3.65 4.47
C PHE A 64 -13.41 3.77 5.19
N THR A 65 -13.36 4.17 6.45
CA THR A 65 -14.53 4.55 7.24
C THR A 65 -14.35 5.97 7.78
N GLY A 66 -15.38 6.57 8.37
CA GLY A 66 -15.26 7.89 9.00
C GLY A 66 -14.27 7.94 10.18
N HIS A 67 -13.78 6.79 10.66
CA HIS A 67 -12.78 6.69 11.71
C HIS A 67 -11.36 6.49 11.19
N THR A 68 -11.18 6.31 9.87
CA THR A 68 -9.85 6.18 9.28
C THR A 68 -9.17 7.55 9.32
N ASN A 69 -8.08 7.65 10.07
CA ASN A 69 -7.27 8.86 10.30
C ASN A 69 -5.81 8.55 10.03
#